data_AF-A0A5C3DV45-F1
#
_entry.id   AF-A0A5C3DV45-F1
#
_cell.length_a   1.000
_cell.length_b   1.000
_cell.length_c   1.000
_cell.angle_alpha   90.00
_cell.angle_beta   90.00
_cell.angle_gamma   90.00
#
_symmetry.space_group_name_H-M   'P 1'
#
loop_
_entity.id
_entity.type
_entity.pdbx_description
1 polymer ?
#
loop_
_entity_poly.entity_id
_entity_poly.type
_entity_poly.pdbx_seq_one_letter_code
_entity_poly.pdbx_strand_id
1 'polypeptide(L)'
;MASKPQAEVIQEWADFDSAGYSFERGRMEKTVQSLCFGDNAATVPPHIAAGPSAGQKLKKDDVEFIVSELLVSRQVAEATLAKHKGDLEKALGELVSGP
;
A
#
# COMPACT_ATOMS: atom_id res chain seq x y z
N MET A 1 6.44 49.82 2.83
CA MET A 1 7.02 48.45 2.79
C MET A 1 6.05 47.54 3.52
N ALA A 2 5.29 46.72 2.80
CA ALA A 2 4.34 45.81 3.43
C ALA A 2 5.13 44.71 4.16
N SER A 3 5.05 44.67 5.49
CA SER A 3 5.62 43.59 6.29
C SER A 3 5.01 42.27 5.84
N LYS A 4 5.84 41.29 5.48
CA LYS A 4 5.36 39.93 5.23
C LYS A 4 4.57 39.46 6.46
N PRO A 5 3.40 38.82 6.29
CA PRO A 5 2.66 38.28 7.42
C PRO A 5 3.57 37.29 8.17
N GLN A 6 3.83 37.56 9.44
CA GLN A 6 4.55 36.62 10.30
C GLN A 6 3.70 35.35 10.44
N ALA A 7 4.32 34.19 10.27
CA ALA A 7 3.65 32.91 10.44
C ALA A 7 3.19 32.76 11.90
N GLU A 8 1.93 32.37 12.11
CA GLU A 8 1.39 32.09 13.43
C GLU A 8 1.99 30.78 13.97
N VAL A 9 3.05 30.92 14.77
CA VAL A 9 3.63 29.83 15.56
C VAL A 9 2.75 29.63 16.79
N ILE A 10 2.00 28.53 16.81
CA ILE A 10 1.08 28.19 17.91
C ILE A 10 1.87 27.63 19.10
N GLN A 11 2.95 26.87 18.85
CA GLN A 11 3.77 26.28 19.90
C GLN A 11 5.21 26.02 19.40
N GLU A 12 6.19 26.51 20.14
CA GLU A 12 7.60 26.13 19.99
C GLU A 12 7.86 24.88 20.83
N TRP A 13 8.42 23.83 20.22
CA TRP A 13 8.80 22.62 20.93
C TRP A 13 10.26 22.74 21.36
N ALA A 14 10.49 22.94 22.65
CA ALA A 14 11.82 23.22 23.21
C ALA A 14 12.76 21.99 23.21
N ASP A 15 12.22 20.78 22.99
CA ASP A 15 12.91 19.54 23.34
C ASP A 15 13.01 18.58 22.15
N PHE A 16 13.80 18.91 21.12
CA PHE A 16 14.72 17.97 20.46
C PHE A 16 15.54 18.69 19.41
N ASP A 17 16.85 18.80 19.70
CA ASP A 17 17.90 19.40 18.87
C ASP A 17 17.79 20.91 18.57
N SER A 18 18.94 21.49 18.24
CA SER A 18 19.17 22.93 18.06
C SER A 18 18.51 23.50 16.80
N ALA A 19 17.66 22.74 16.10
CA ALA A 19 17.04 23.15 14.84
C ALA A 19 15.66 23.81 15.00
N GLY A 20 15.08 23.85 16.21
CA GLY A 20 13.88 24.65 16.52
C GLY A 20 12.65 24.23 15.71
N TYR A 21 11.99 23.15 16.14
CA TYR A 21 10.72 22.75 15.53
C TYR A 21 9.57 23.62 16.08
N SER A 22 8.89 24.32 15.18
CA SER A 22 7.70 25.12 15.52
C SER A 22 6.44 24.57 14.85
N PHE A 23 5.34 24.52 15.61
CA PHE A 23 4.03 24.18 15.08
C PHE A 23 3.35 25.44 14.55
N GLU A 24 3.25 25.54 13.23
CA GLU A 24 2.58 26.64 12.53
C GLU A 24 1.31 26.13 11.86
N ARG A 25 0.17 26.73 12.20
CA ARG A 25 -1.14 26.33 11.65
C ARG A 25 -1.14 26.32 10.13
N GLY A 26 -0.59 27.38 9.52
CA GLY A 26 -0.53 27.51 8.07
C GLY A 26 0.32 26.44 7.39
N ARG A 27 1.39 25.95 8.03
CA ARG A 27 2.22 24.85 7.49
C ARG A 27 1.48 23.51 7.59
N MET A 28 0.80 23.27 8.72
CA MET A 28 -0.02 22.08 8.89
C MET A 28 -1.16 22.05 7.87
N GLU A 29 -1.95 23.13 7.77
CA GLU A 29 -3.08 23.23 6.84
C GLU A 29 -2.63 23.06 5.39
N LYS A 30 -1.49 23.64 4.98
CA LYS A 30 -0.92 23.43 3.64
C LYS A 30 -0.53 21.98 3.40
N THR A 31 0.05 21.31 4.40
CA THR A 31 0.44 19.90 4.29
C THR A 31 -0.78 18.99 4.21
N VAL A 32 -1.78 19.21 5.06
CA VAL A 32 -3.06 18.48 5.03
C VAL A 32 -3.78 18.71 3.69
N GLN A 33 -3.82 19.94 3.20
CA GLN A 33 -4.34 20.25 1.87
C GLN A 33 -3.61 19.46 0.78
N SER A 34 -2.27 19.43 0.82
CA SER A 34 -1.46 18.70 -0.16
C SER A 34 -1.65 17.18 -0.13
N LEU A 35 -1.87 16.60 1.05
CA LEU A 35 -1.97 15.15 1.24
C LEU A 35 -3.40 14.63 1.03
N CYS A 36 -4.39 15.35 1.55
CA CYS A 36 -5.76 14.85 1.65
C CYS A 36 -6.71 15.47 0.61
N PHE A 37 -6.41 16.69 0.15
CA PHE A 37 -7.35 17.50 -0.63
C PHE A 37 -6.79 18.03 -1.96
N GLY A 38 -5.51 17.76 -2.27
CA GLY A 38 -4.95 18.02 -3.58
C GLY A 38 -5.42 16.95 -4.56
N ASP A 39 -5.55 17.30 -5.84
CA ASP A 39 -5.87 16.36 -6.93
C ASP A 39 -4.72 15.38 -7.25
N ASN A 40 -3.94 15.00 -6.24
CA ASN A 40 -2.95 13.95 -6.33
C ASN A 40 -3.64 12.64 -5.99
N ALA A 41 -4.24 11.99 -6.98
CA ALA A 41 -4.80 10.65 -6.81
C ALA A 41 -3.74 9.75 -6.16
N ALA A 42 -4.13 9.06 -5.08
CA ALA A 42 -3.25 8.08 -4.45
C ALA A 42 -2.83 7.05 -5.51
N THR A 43 -1.55 7.00 -5.83
CA THR A 43 -1.01 6.03 -6.79
C THR A 43 -0.74 4.73 -6.06
N VAL A 44 -1.48 3.69 -6.43
CA VAL A 44 -1.22 2.35 -5.93
C VAL A 44 0.05 1.84 -6.63
N PRO A 45 1.08 1.40 -5.90
CA PRO A 45 2.29 0.85 -6.51
C PRO A 45 1.93 -0.28 -7.50
N PRO A 46 2.64 -0.41 -8.65
CA PRO A 46 2.27 -1.37 -9.69
C PRO A 46 2.14 -2.81 -9.19
N HIS A 47 2.96 -3.22 -8.23
CA HIS A 47 2.92 -4.56 -7.64
C HIS A 47 1.65 -4.81 -6.80
N ILE A 48 1.06 -3.77 -6.20
CA ILE A 48 -0.22 -3.87 -5.48
C ILE A 48 -1.38 -3.80 -6.48
N ALA A 49 -1.29 -2.92 -7.47
CA ALA A 49 -2.31 -2.77 -8.51
C ALA A 49 -2.48 -4.05 -9.36
N ALA A 50 -1.42 -4.84 -9.52
CA ALA A 50 -1.43 -6.12 -10.22
C ALA A 50 -2.26 -7.22 -9.53
N GLY A 51 -2.67 -7.00 -8.28
CA GLY A 51 -3.50 -7.92 -7.51
C GLY A 51 -2.82 -9.26 -7.20
N PRO A 52 -3.57 -10.23 -6.64
CA PRO A 52 -3.04 -11.53 -6.23
C PRO A 52 -2.43 -12.31 -7.38
N SER A 53 -3.03 -12.25 -8.56
CA SER A 53 -2.51 -12.91 -9.77
C SER A 53 -1.23 -12.27 -10.33
N ALA A 54 -0.73 -11.18 -9.74
CA ALA A 54 0.42 -10.41 -10.23
C ALA A 54 0.30 -10.03 -11.72
N GLY A 55 -0.92 -9.72 -12.17
CA GLY A 55 -1.22 -9.40 -13.58
C GLY A 55 -1.19 -10.60 -14.55
N GLN A 56 -0.97 -11.83 -14.06
CA GLN A 56 -0.93 -13.02 -14.89
C GLN A 56 -2.34 -13.54 -15.22
N LYS A 57 -2.51 -14.07 -16.43
CA LYS A 57 -3.74 -14.80 -16.83
C LYS A 57 -3.64 -16.24 -16.31
N LEU A 58 -4.25 -16.49 -15.16
CA LEU A 58 -4.33 -17.82 -14.56
C LEU A 58 -5.52 -18.60 -15.12
N LYS A 59 -5.40 -19.93 -15.19
CA LYS A 59 -6.49 -20.80 -15.60
C LYS A 59 -7.54 -20.85 -14.49
N LYS A 60 -8.78 -20.49 -14.83
CA LYS A 60 -9.90 -20.40 -13.88
C LYS A 60 -10.13 -21.72 -13.14
N ASP A 61 -10.10 -22.83 -13.86
CA ASP A 61 -10.34 -24.17 -13.28
C ASP A 61 -9.31 -24.52 -12.21
N ASP A 62 -8.05 -24.13 -12.40
CA ASP A 62 -6.97 -24.45 -11.46
C ASP A 62 -7.10 -23.63 -10.17
N VAL A 63 -7.53 -22.36 -10.30
CA VAL A 63 -7.84 -21.51 -9.15
C VAL A 63 -9.07 -22.05 -8.40
N GLU A 64 -10.13 -22.43 -9.12
CA GLU A 64 -11.35 -22.98 -8.51
C GLU A 64 -11.09 -24.31 -7.81
N PHE A 65 -10.28 -25.18 -8.41
CA PHE A 65 -9.85 -26.43 -7.81
C PHE A 65 -9.12 -26.21 -6.48
N ILE A 66 -8.14 -25.30 -6.44
CA ILE A 66 -7.42 -25.01 -5.18
C ILE A 66 -8.36 -24.45 -4.11
N VAL A 67 -9.26 -23.54 -4.49
CA VAL A 67 -10.23 -22.95 -3.56
C VAL A 67 -11.17 -24.00 -3.00
N SER A 68 -11.66 -24.94 -3.82
CA SER A 68 -12.59 -25.98 -3.38
C SER A 68 -11.91 -27.07 -2.54
N GLU A 69 -10.75 -27.56 -2.98
CA GLU A 69 -10.09 -28.72 -2.36
C GLU A 69 -9.31 -28.35 -1.10
N LEU A 70 -8.60 -27.21 -1.12
CA LEU A 70 -7.78 -26.78 0.00
C LEU A 70 -8.49 -25.77 0.93
N LEU A 71 -9.71 -25.37 0.57
CA LEU A 71 -10.54 -24.42 1.34
C LEU A 71 -9.81 -23.10 1.68
N VAL A 72 -8.89 -22.68 0.79
CA VAL A 72 -8.17 -21.41 0.91
C VAL A 72 -8.92 -20.29 0.21
N SER A 73 -8.62 -19.04 0.58
CA SER A 73 -9.21 -17.90 -0.12
C SER A 73 -8.73 -17.84 -1.57
N ARG A 74 -9.59 -17.31 -2.47
CA ARG A 74 -9.24 -17.10 -3.88
C ARG A 74 -7.95 -16.30 -4.05
N GLN A 75 -7.71 -15.32 -3.18
CA GLN A 75 -6.50 -14.49 -3.20
C GLN A 75 -5.23 -15.32 -2.94
N VAL A 76 -5.28 -16.26 -2.00
CA VAL A 76 -4.16 -17.17 -1.70
C VAL A 76 -3.93 -18.13 -2.86
N ALA A 77 -5.01 -18.68 -3.44
CA ALA A 77 -4.91 -19.55 -4.61
C ALA A 77 -4.28 -18.84 -5.81
N GLU A 78 -4.76 -17.65 -6.15
CA GLU A 78 -4.24 -16.82 -7.24
C GLU A 78 -2.77 -16.41 -7.01
N ALA A 79 -2.43 -15.97 -5.80
CA ALA A 79 -1.07 -15.57 -5.45
C ALA A 79 -0.08 -16.74 -5.55
N THR A 80 -0.47 -17.92 -5.06
CA THR A 80 0.41 -19.10 -5.08
C THR A 80 0.56 -19.64 -6.49
N LEU A 81 -0.52 -19.69 -7.28
CA LEU A 81 -0.42 -20.02 -8.71
C LEU A 81 0.48 -19.03 -9.46
N ALA A 82 0.29 -17.72 -9.24
CA ALA A 82 1.07 -16.69 -9.93
C ALA A 82 2.56 -16.77 -9.58
N LYS A 83 2.89 -17.09 -8.32
CA LYS A 83 4.28 -17.34 -7.89
C LYS A 83 4.94 -18.46 -8.69
N HIS A 84 4.18 -19.53 -8.99
CA HIS A 84 4.63 -20.68 -9.77
C HIS A 84 4.29 -20.60 -11.26
N LYS A 85 3.96 -19.41 -11.78
CA LYS A 85 3.64 -19.17 -13.20
C LYS A 85 2.50 -20.05 -13.74
N GLY A 86 1.52 -20.36 -12.91
CA GLY A 86 0.37 -21.21 -13.25
C GLY A 86 0.63 -22.72 -13.16
N ASP A 87 1.77 -23.15 -12.60
CA ASP A 87 2.06 -24.57 -12.35
C ASP A 87 1.28 -25.05 -11.12
N LEU A 88 0.22 -25.82 -11.36
CA LEU A 88 -0.68 -26.35 -10.33
C LEU A 88 0.04 -27.31 -9.37
N GLU A 89 0.92 -28.18 -9.88
CA GLU A 89 1.60 -29.19 -9.05
C GLU A 89 2.53 -28.52 -8.04
N LYS A 90 3.31 -27.52 -8.49
CA LYS A 90 4.17 -26.74 -7.58
C LYS A 90 3.36 -25.90 -6.60
N ALA A 91 2.26 -25.31 -7.04
CA ALA A 91 1.40 -24.52 -6.16
C ALA A 91 0.76 -25.38 -5.06
N LEU A 92 0.26 -26.57 -5.41
CA LEU A 92 -0.26 -27.54 -4.43
C LEU A 92 0.84 -28.01 -3.48
N GLY A 93 2.04 -28.30 -4.00
CA GLY A 93 3.20 -28.65 -3.19
C GLY A 93 3.47 -27.60 -2.12
N GLU A 94 3.54 -26.31 -2.49
CA GLU A 94 3.75 -25.24 -1.52
C GLU A 94 2.61 -25.12 -0.49
N LEU A 95 1.36 -25.19 -0.93
CA LEU A 95 0.19 -25.02 -0.05
C LEU A 95 0.07 -26.14 0.99
N VAL A 96 0.47 -27.36 0.64
CA VAL A 96 0.35 -28.54 1.52
C VAL A 96 1.58 -28.74 2.39
N SER A 97 2.76 -28.26 1.96
CA SER A 97 4.01 -28.45 2.70
C SER A 97 4.11 -27.61 3.98
N GLY A 98 3.27 -26.57 4.11
CA GLY A 98 3.39 -25.60 5.21
C GLY A 98 4.70 -24.78 5.13
N PRO A 99 4.88 -23.79 6.02
CA PRO A 99 6.15 -23.08 6.17
C PRO A 99 7.28 -23.96 6.74
#